data_AF-A0AAE3FGX0-F1
#
_entry.id   AF-A0AAE3FGX0-F1
#
_cell.length_a   1.000
_cell.length_b   1.000
_cell.length_c   1.000
_cell.angle_alpha   90.00
_cell.angle_beta   90.00
_cell.angle_gamma   90.00
#
_symmetry.space_group_name_H-M   'P 1'
#
loop_
_entity.id
_entity.type
_entity.pdbx_description
1 polymer ?
#
loop_
_entity_poly.entity_id
_entity_poly.type
_entity_poly.pdbx_seq_one_letter_code
_entity_poly.pdbx_strand_id
1 'polypeptide(L)'
;QLPENLVYCDYLEHLLLHIMICENPAADKNKNEFVGIGGVINYLVPELNDFFSGLEPSKTWQMNCKDRIINDKDVYFVLLNRFRMNYDGVERNGKRLCKFPSILLSSATSTSGTWSIKNNIPLFNEIRNYLESQKVNDPPSLAEDNNNRFWSQYDIIII
;
A
#
# COMPACT_ATOMS: atom_id res chain seq x y z
N GLN A 1 14.12 -18.93 -4.33
CA GLN A 1 14.13 -18.32 -2.99
C GLN A 1 13.20 -19.14 -2.11
N LEU A 2 13.67 -19.64 -0.95
CA LEU A 2 12.82 -20.39 0.00
C LEU A 2 12.06 -19.39 0.90
N PRO A 3 10.78 -19.64 1.24
CA PRO A 3 9.99 -18.76 2.10
C PRO A 3 10.64 -18.52 3.47
N GLU A 4 11.25 -19.55 4.05
CA GLU A 4 11.99 -19.46 5.32
C GLU A 4 13.28 -18.62 5.26
N ASN A 5 13.81 -18.34 4.06
CA ASN A 5 14.99 -17.48 3.88
C ASN A 5 14.64 -16.00 3.69
N LEU A 6 13.34 -15.65 3.64
CA LEU A 6 12.87 -14.27 3.78
C LEU A 6 12.85 -13.89 5.28
N VAL A 7 13.98 -14.12 5.95
CA VAL A 7 14.22 -13.57 7.27
C VAL A 7 14.48 -12.09 7.05
N TYR A 8 13.65 -11.22 7.64
CA TYR A 8 13.98 -9.88 8.17
C TYR A 8 13.01 -8.75 7.86
N CYS A 9 12.18 -8.80 6.81
CA CYS A 9 11.27 -7.67 6.56
C CYS A 9 9.94 -7.91 7.28
N ASP A 10 9.59 -7.06 8.24
CA ASP A 10 8.20 -7.02 8.71
C ASP A 10 7.25 -6.59 7.57
N TYR A 11 5.95 -6.82 7.74
CA TYR A 11 4.98 -6.51 6.69
C TYR A 11 4.92 -5.02 6.30
N LEU A 12 5.17 -4.11 7.24
CA LEU A 12 5.13 -2.66 6.99
C LEU A 12 6.42 -2.18 6.32
N GLU A 13 7.59 -2.71 6.71
CA GLU A 13 8.85 -2.52 6.01
C GLU A 13 8.77 -3.04 4.56
N HIS A 14 8.12 -4.18 4.35
CA HIS A 14 7.93 -4.73 3.01
C HIS A 14 6.99 -3.84 2.17
N LEU A 15 5.92 -3.33 2.79
CA LEU A 15 5.06 -2.33 2.15
C LEU A 15 5.84 -1.05 1.80
N LEU A 16 6.67 -0.55 2.71
CA LEU A 16 7.53 0.61 2.48
C LEU A 16 8.52 0.35 1.33
N LEU A 17 9.14 -0.83 1.26
CA LEU A 17 10.01 -1.21 0.15
C LEU A 17 9.27 -1.12 -1.19
N HIS A 18 8.06 -1.66 -1.29
CA HIS A 18 7.27 -1.58 -2.50
C HIS A 18 6.89 -0.13 -2.87
N ILE A 19 6.61 0.72 -1.88
CA ILE A 19 6.37 2.16 -2.09
C ILE A 19 7.64 2.84 -2.63
N MET A 20 8.81 2.57 -2.04
CA MET A 20 10.08 3.14 -2.49
C MET A 20 10.46 2.69 -3.91
N ILE A 21 10.11 1.46 -4.30
CA ILE A 21 10.26 0.99 -5.69
C ILE A 21 9.33 1.75 -6.65
N CYS A 22 8.14 2.15 -6.21
CA CYS A 22 7.25 3.00 -7.01
C CYS A 22 7.84 4.40 -7.19
N GLU A 23 8.45 4.94 -6.14
CA GLU A 23 9.08 6.28 -6.11
C GLU A 23 10.36 6.33 -6.95
N ASN A 24 11.18 5.28 -6.86
CA ASN A 24 12.51 5.21 -7.45
C ASN A 24 12.67 3.91 -8.25
N PRO A 25 11.92 3.73 -9.35
CA PRO A 25 12.07 2.56 -10.19
C PRO A 25 13.46 2.49 -10.81
N ALA A 26 13.98 1.27 -10.99
CA ALA A 26 15.26 1.05 -11.67
C ALA A 26 15.26 1.67 -13.08
N ALA A 27 16.39 2.26 -13.47
CA ALA A 27 16.51 2.98 -14.74
C ALA A 27 16.28 2.08 -15.98
N ASP A 28 16.56 0.79 -15.85
CA ASP A 28 16.43 -0.24 -16.87
C ASP A 28 15.11 -1.02 -16.80
N LYS A 29 14.12 -0.56 -16.01
CA LYS A 29 12.80 -1.20 -15.96
C LYS A 29 12.15 -1.28 -17.34
N ASN A 30 11.29 -2.28 -17.53
CA ASN A 30 10.55 -2.39 -18.78
C ASN A 30 9.68 -1.15 -19.03
N LYS A 31 9.65 -0.72 -20.29
CA LYS A 31 8.81 0.38 -20.73
C LYS A 31 7.34 0.04 -20.45
N ASN A 32 6.62 0.95 -19.81
CA ASN A 32 5.22 0.81 -19.37
C ASN A 32 4.98 -0.14 -18.18
N GLU A 33 6.02 -0.57 -17.46
CA GLU A 33 5.84 -1.24 -16.18
C GLU A 33 5.82 -0.25 -15.02
N PHE A 34 4.77 -0.37 -14.20
CA PHE A 34 4.67 0.25 -12.89
C PHE A 34 5.12 -0.75 -11.84
N VAL A 35 6.44 -0.88 -11.70
CA VAL A 35 7.08 -1.74 -10.69
C VAL A 35 6.66 -1.31 -9.29
N GLY A 36 6.59 -2.25 -8.35
CA GLY A 36 6.16 -1.99 -6.97
C GLY A 36 4.65 -2.01 -6.78
N ILE A 37 3.86 -1.34 -7.64
CA ILE A 37 2.39 -1.19 -7.50
C ILE A 37 1.68 -2.55 -7.35
N GLY A 38 2.01 -3.51 -8.21
CA GLY A 38 1.39 -4.84 -8.20
C GLY A 38 1.59 -5.60 -6.88
N GLY A 39 2.74 -5.43 -6.23
CA GLY A 39 3.02 -6.02 -4.92
C GLY A 39 2.15 -5.44 -3.81
N VAL A 40 1.96 -4.11 -3.84
CA VAL A 40 1.10 -3.39 -2.89
C VAL A 40 -0.35 -3.85 -3.03
N ILE A 41 -0.93 -3.75 -4.22
CA ILE A 41 -2.40 -3.86 -4.40
C ILE A 41 -2.91 -5.30 -4.45
N ASN A 42 -2.08 -6.25 -4.92
CA ASN A 42 -2.53 -7.64 -5.11
C ASN A 42 -2.16 -8.55 -3.93
N TYR A 43 -1.19 -8.15 -3.09
CA TYR A 43 -0.67 -9.03 -2.04
C TYR A 43 -0.64 -8.33 -0.68
N LEU A 44 0.14 -7.26 -0.52
CA LEU A 44 0.42 -6.68 0.80
C LEU A 44 -0.78 -5.99 1.44
N VAL A 45 -1.40 -5.03 0.75
CA VAL A 45 -2.55 -4.29 1.27
C VAL A 45 -3.75 -5.20 1.56
N PRO A 46 -4.13 -6.14 0.66
CA PRO A 46 -5.20 -7.09 0.97
C PRO A 46 -4.96 -7.90 2.26
N GLU A 47 -3.73 -8.39 2.47
CA GLU A 47 -3.38 -9.21 3.64
C GLU A 47 -3.30 -8.37 4.93
N LEU A 48 -2.66 -7.19 4.86
CA LEU A 48 -2.61 -6.23 5.96
C LEU A 48 -4.01 -5.77 6.40
N ASN A 49 -4.90 -5.53 5.44
CA ASN A 49 -6.30 -5.19 5.75
C ASN A 49 -6.98 -6.30 6.53
N ASP A 50 -6.78 -7.56 6.15
CA ASP A 50 -7.35 -8.70 6.88
C ASP A 50 -6.76 -8.77 8.30
N PHE A 51 -5.44 -8.62 8.48
CA PHE A 51 -4.79 -8.65 9.80
C PHE A 51 -5.24 -7.52 10.73
N PHE A 52 -5.25 -6.27 10.26
CA PHE A 52 -5.72 -5.13 11.06
C PHE A 52 -7.24 -5.16 11.30
N SER A 53 -7.98 -5.98 10.54
CA SER A 53 -9.41 -6.26 10.78
C SER A 53 -9.63 -7.44 11.74
N GLY A 54 -8.56 -8.10 12.21
CA GLY A 54 -8.60 -9.15 13.22
C GLY A 54 -8.48 -10.58 12.67
N LEU A 55 -8.05 -10.78 11.41
CA LEU A 55 -7.80 -12.11 10.90
C LEU A 55 -6.67 -12.78 11.71
N GLU A 56 -6.91 -14.01 12.14
CA GLU A 56 -5.88 -14.88 12.68
C GLU A 56 -5.36 -15.84 11.60
N PRO A 57 -4.09 -15.70 11.16
CA PRO A 57 -3.54 -16.60 10.16
C PRO A 57 -3.31 -18.00 10.74
N SER A 58 -3.44 -19.03 9.90
CA SER A 58 -3.25 -20.43 10.31
C SER A 58 -1.79 -20.88 10.33
N LYS A 59 -0.88 -20.14 9.68
CA LYS A 59 0.54 -20.46 9.59
C LYS A 59 1.31 -19.70 10.65
N THR A 60 2.15 -20.39 11.42
CA THR A 60 2.95 -19.80 12.51
C THR A 60 3.83 -18.64 12.05
N TRP A 61 4.43 -18.70 10.87
CA TRP A 61 5.26 -17.61 10.36
C TRP A 61 4.44 -16.34 10.07
N GLN A 62 3.20 -16.48 9.56
CA GLN A 62 2.31 -15.34 9.35
C GLN A 62 1.87 -14.74 10.67
N MET A 63 1.58 -15.57 11.68
CA MET A 63 1.28 -15.10 13.04
C MET A 63 2.44 -14.28 13.60
N ASN A 64 3.67 -14.82 13.53
CA ASN A 64 4.87 -14.11 14.00
C ASN A 64 5.09 -12.76 13.30
N CYS A 65 4.79 -12.67 11.99
CA CYS A 65 4.89 -11.42 11.24
C CYS A 65 3.76 -10.45 11.60
N LYS A 66 2.52 -10.92 11.77
CA LYS A 66 1.38 -10.11 12.22
C LYS A 66 1.62 -9.54 13.62
N ASP A 67 2.07 -10.34 14.57
CA ASP A 67 2.25 -9.93 15.97
C ASP A 67 3.25 -8.79 16.12
N ARG A 68 4.18 -8.65 15.17
CA ARG A 68 5.15 -7.54 15.14
C ARG A 68 4.54 -6.20 14.72
N ILE A 69 3.46 -6.21 13.94
CA ILE A 69 2.91 -4.99 13.30
C ILE A 69 1.54 -4.59 13.83
N ILE A 70 0.86 -5.45 14.61
CA ILE A 70 -0.56 -5.28 14.94
C ILE A 70 -0.85 -4.02 15.75
N ASN A 71 0.17 -3.50 16.46
CA ASN A 71 0.06 -2.27 17.24
C ASN A 71 0.40 -1.00 16.43
N ASP A 72 0.87 -1.12 15.19
CA ASP A 72 1.40 -0.02 14.36
C ASP A 72 0.43 0.35 13.23
N LYS A 73 -0.88 0.35 13.52
CA LYS A 73 -1.93 0.65 12.53
C LYS A 73 -1.82 2.08 11.97
N ASP A 74 -1.35 3.03 12.76
CA ASP A 74 -1.08 4.39 12.35
C ASP A 74 0.06 4.47 11.32
N VAL A 75 1.13 3.71 11.52
CA VAL A 75 2.23 3.57 10.54
C VAL A 75 1.69 3.02 9.23
N TYR A 76 0.85 1.98 9.28
CA TYR A 76 0.18 1.46 8.10
C TYR A 76 -0.59 2.54 7.33
N PHE A 77 -1.35 3.39 8.03
CA PHE A 77 -2.11 4.47 7.41
C PHE A 77 -1.21 5.53 6.76
N VAL A 78 -0.09 5.89 7.41
CA VAL A 78 0.93 6.77 6.83
C VAL A 78 1.48 6.19 5.53
N LEU A 79 1.80 4.89 5.50
CA LEU A 79 2.28 4.21 4.30
C LEU A 79 1.22 4.19 3.19
N LEU A 80 -0.06 3.96 3.49
CA LEU A 80 -1.14 4.05 2.50
C LEU A 80 -1.26 5.45 1.89
N ASN A 81 -1.09 6.51 2.69
CA ASN A 81 -1.08 7.88 2.17
C ASN A 81 0.15 8.16 1.32
N ARG A 82 1.34 7.68 1.71
CA ARG A 82 2.55 7.79 0.87
C ARG A 82 2.38 7.05 -0.46
N PHE A 83 1.80 5.86 -0.44
CA PHE A 83 1.48 5.12 -1.65
C PHE A 83 0.49 5.87 -2.54
N ARG A 84 -0.54 6.49 -1.97
CA ARG A 84 -1.50 7.33 -2.70
C ARG A 84 -0.81 8.37 -3.57
N MET A 85 0.21 9.04 -3.04
CA MET A 85 0.97 10.08 -3.75
C MET A 85 1.70 9.56 -4.99
N ASN A 86 2.04 8.27 -5.01
CA ASN A 86 2.70 7.62 -6.13
C ASN A 86 1.72 6.96 -7.11
N TYR A 87 0.49 6.71 -6.66
CA TYR A 87 -0.54 6.03 -7.45
C TYR A 87 -1.49 7.01 -8.14
N ASP A 88 -1.77 8.17 -7.53
CA ASP A 88 -2.66 9.17 -8.12
C ASP A 88 -2.03 9.78 -9.38
N GLY A 89 -2.82 9.83 -10.47
CA GLY A 89 -2.33 10.24 -11.79
C GLY A 89 -1.64 9.15 -12.62
N VAL A 90 -1.50 7.92 -12.13
CA VAL A 90 -0.95 6.82 -12.94
C VAL A 90 -1.96 6.37 -14.01
N GLU A 91 -1.62 6.64 -15.27
CA GLU A 91 -2.39 6.20 -16.44
C GLU A 91 -1.68 5.07 -17.18
N ARG A 92 -2.43 4.03 -17.54
CA ARG A 92 -1.96 2.95 -18.42
C ARG A 92 -2.82 2.95 -19.68
N ASN A 93 -2.20 3.16 -20.84
CA ASN A 93 -2.87 3.22 -22.14
C ASN A 93 -4.01 4.27 -22.20
N GLY A 94 -3.80 5.45 -21.60
CA GLY A 94 -4.81 6.52 -21.52
C GLY A 94 -6.00 6.20 -20.62
N LYS A 95 -5.90 5.16 -19.78
CA LYS A 95 -6.89 4.84 -18.75
C LYS A 95 -6.23 4.96 -17.38
N ARG A 96 -6.82 5.77 -16.51
CA ARG A 96 -6.44 5.82 -15.09
C ARG A 96 -6.58 4.42 -14.51
N LEU A 97 -5.51 3.91 -13.89
CA LEU A 97 -5.62 2.69 -13.07
C LEU A 97 -6.67 2.97 -11.98
N CYS A 98 -7.60 2.04 -11.76
CA CYS A 98 -8.80 2.13 -10.89
C CYS A 98 -8.80 3.21 -9.77
N LYS A 99 -9.98 3.82 -9.51
CA LYS A 99 -10.12 4.98 -8.62
C LYS A 99 -9.56 4.71 -7.21
N PHE A 100 -8.74 5.65 -6.72
CA PHE A 100 -8.33 5.68 -5.32
C PHE A 100 -9.49 6.21 -4.44
N PRO A 101 -9.70 5.74 -3.19
CA PRO A 101 -8.97 4.70 -2.47
C PRO A 101 -9.47 3.27 -2.73
N SER A 102 -10.42 3.04 -3.65
CA SER A 102 -11.08 1.72 -3.76
C SER A 102 -10.12 0.57 -4.06
N ILE A 103 -8.98 0.84 -4.70
CA ILE A 103 -7.94 -0.15 -4.95
C ILE A 103 -7.26 -0.67 -3.68
N LEU A 104 -7.28 0.12 -2.59
CA LEU A 104 -6.74 -0.26 -1.29
C LEU A 104 -7.76 -0.96 -0.39
N LEU A 105 -9.03 -0.99 -0.78
CA LEU A 105 -10.12 -1.56 0.01
C LEU A 105 -10.39 -3.01 -0.42
N SER A 106 -9.36 -3.84 -0.28
CA SER A 106 -9.31 -5.23 -0.73
C SER A 106 -8.99 -6.19 0.44
N SER A 107 -9.22 -7.49 0.21
CA SER A 107 -9.01 -8.57 1.18
C SER A 107 -8.33 -9.74 0.46
N ALA A 108 -7.31 -10.34 1.08
CA ALA A 108 -6.55 -11.45 0.52
C ALA A 108 -7.36 -12.76 0.56
N THR A 109 -8.19 -12.95 1.58
CA THR A 109 -8.87 -14.23 1.84
C THR A 109 -10.30 -14.32 1.33
N SER A 110 -10.80 -13.28 0.64
CA SER A 110 -12.20 -13.22 0.16
C SER A 110 -12.65 -14.39 -0.73
N THR A 111 -11.71 -15.17 -1.29
CA THR A 111 -11.97 -16.29 -2.19
C THR A 111 -11.78 -17.68 -1.58
N SER A 112 -11.22 -17.79 -0.37
CA SER A 112 -10.86 -19.09 0.23
C SER A 112 -10.84 -19.07 1.76
N GLY A 113 -12.01 -19.06 2.41
CA GLY A 113 -12.13 -19.35 3.84
C GLY A 113 -13.23 -18.62 4.60
N THR A 114 -13.28 -18.86 5.92
CA THR A 114 -14.23 -18.34 6.92
C THR A 114 -14.22 -16.83 7.12
N TRP A 115 -13.26 -16.11 6.53
CA TRP A 115 -13.12 -14.65 6.63
C TRP A 115 -13.85 -13.94 5.50
N SER A 116 -14.80 -13.08 5.84
CA SER A 116 -15.56 -12.32 4.86
C SER A 116 -14.95 -10.94 4.66
N ILE A 117 -14.98 -10.42 3.43
CA ILE A 117 -14.63 -9.01 3.16
C ILE A 117 -15.45 -8.02 4.02
N LYS A 118 -16.63 -8.44 4.51
CA LYS A 118 -17.45 -7.64 5.43
C LYS A 118 -16.75 -7.35 6.76
N ASN A 119 -15.87 -8.25 7.22
CA ASN A 119 -15.09 -8.05 8.44
C ASN A 119 -14.18 -6.82 8.34
N ASN A 120 -13.76 -6.45 7.13
CA ASN A 120 -12.85 -5.34 6.91
C ASN A 120 -13.57 -3.99 6.73
N ILE A 121 -14.91 -3.97 6.69
CA ILE A 121 -15.69 -2.73 6.47
C ILE A 121 -15.32 -1.62 7.48
N PRO A 122 -15.18 -1.89 8.80
CA PRO A 122 -14.76 -0.86 9.76
C PRO A 122 -13.41 -0.24 9.39
N LEU A 123 -12.39 -1.09 9.13
CA LEU A 123 -11.07 -0.65 8.72
C LEU A 123 -11.11 0.12 7.39
N PHE A 124 -11.90 -0.32 6.42
CA PHE A 124 -12.05 0.37 5.14
C PHE A 124 -12.63 1.77 5.30
N ASN A 125 -13.55 1.97 6.24
CA ASN A 125 -14.10 3.28 6.56
C ASN A 125 -13.04 4.17 7.24
N GLU A 126 -12.24 3.61 8.16
CA GLU A 126 -11.11 4.32 8.78
C GLU A 126 -10.08 4.76 7.72
N ILE A 127 -9.65 3.85 6.84
CA ILE A 127 -8.73 4.13 5.74
C ILE A 127 -9.28 5.24 4.84
N ARG A 128 -10.55 5.15 4.44
CA ARG A 128 -11.18 6.18 3.59
C ARG A 128 -11.18 7.54 4.28
N ASN A 129 -11.64 7.61 5.53
CA ASN A 129 -11.73 8.86 6.28
C ASN A 129 -10.35 9.48 6.48
N TYR A 130 -9.35 8.66 6.83
CA TYR A 130 -7.97 9.09 6.97
C TYR A 130 -7.45 9.69 5.66
N LEU A 131 -7.53 8.94 4.55
CA LEU A 131 -6.98 9.40 3.27
C LEU A 131 -7.71 10.63 2.72
N GLU A 132 -9.02 10.75 2.89
CA GLU A 132 -9.77 11.96 2.53
C GLU A 132 -9.32 13.17 3.36
N SER A 133 -9.05 12.98 4.67
CA SER A 133 -8.54 14.08 5.51
C SER A 133 -7.14 14.54 5.11
N GLN A 134 -6.30 13.66 4.54
CA GLN A 134 -4.97 14.02 4.09
C GLN A 134 -4.98 14.85 2.79
N LYS A 135 -6.00 14.73 1.93
CA LYS A 135 -6.08 15.48 0.67
C LYS A 135 -6.07 16.99 0.85
N VAL A 136 -6.54 17.49 1.99
CA VAL A 136 -6.53 18.93 2.31
C VAL A 136 -5.10 19.47 2.42
N ASN A 137 -4.14 18.60 2.72
CA ASN A 137 -2.73 18.94 2.89
C ASN A 137 -1.90 18.64 1.62
N ASP A 138 -2.53 18.24 0.51
CA ASP A 138 -1.83 17.92 -0.72
C ASP A 138 -1.20 19.18 -1.34
N PRO A 139 0.06 19.11 -1.82
CA PRO A 139 0.66 20.24 -2.52
C PRO A 139 -0.17 20.62 -3.76
N PRO A 140 -0.39 21.93 -4.06
CA PRO A 140 -1.34 22.40 -5.08
C PRO A 140 -1.23 21.74 -6.46
N SER A 141 -0.01 21.45 -6.85
CA SER A 141 0.41 20.65 -8.02
C SER A 141 -0.15 19.22 -8.16
N LEU A 142 -0.67 18.59 -7.08
CA LEU A 142 -1.44 17.33 -7.20
C LEU A 142 -2.88 17.58 -7.67
N ALA A 143 -3.39 18.81 -7.49
CA ALA A 143 -4.71 19.21 -7.97
C ALA A 143 -4.72 19.61 -9.46
N GLU A 144 -3.56 19.94 -10.05
CA GLU A 144 -3.49 20.52 -11.41
C GLU A 144 -2.61 19.81 -12.45
N ASP A 145 -1.68 18.91 -12.12
CA ASP A 145 -0.73 18.40 -13.14
C ASP A 145 -0.79 16.88 -13.38
N ASN A 146 -1.53 16.48 -14.43
CA ASN A 146 -1.57 15.10 -14.96
C ASN A 146 -0.39 14.75 -15.89
N ASN A 147 0.69 15.53 -15.96
CA ASN A 147 1.70 15.31 -17.02
C ASN A 147 3.18 15.38 -16.65
N ASN A 148 3.57 15.61 -15.40
CA ASN A 148 4.98 15.40 -14.99
C ASN A 148 5.13 15.45 -13.48
N ARG A 149 5.36 14.29 -12.85
CA ARG A 149 5.80 14.25 -11.45
C ARG A 149 6.68 13.05 -11.15
N PHE A 150 7.98 13.25 -11.35
CA PHE A 150 9.03 12.58 -10.59
C PHE A 150 9.56 13.61 -9.59
N TRP A 151 9.62 13.23 -8.32
CA TRP A 151 10.07 14.08 -7.23
C TRP A 151 11.52 14.52 -7.46
N SER A 152 11.74 15.74 -7.96
CA SER A 152 12.94 16.48 -7.60
C SER A 152 12.58 17.42 -6.45
N GLN A 153 13.33 17.29 -5.36
CA GLN A 153 13.55 18.35 -4.38
C GLN A 153 12.50 18.52 -3.29
N TYR A 154 12.38 17.55 -2.38
CA TYR A 154 12.19 17.86 -0.97
C TYR A 154 13.09 16.97 -0.13
N ASP A 155 14.04 17.62 0.53
CA ASP A 155 15.07 17.05 1.37
C ASP A 155 14.49 16.17 2.47
N ILE A 156 15.00 14.94 2.55
CA ILE A 156 14.85 14.06 3.71
C ILE A 156 15.66 14.70 4.84
N ILE A 157 15.01 15.44 5.73
CA ILE A 157 15.56 15.70 7.06
C ILE A 157 15.19 14.48 7.90
N ILE A 158 16.16 13.58 8.07
CA ILE A 158 16.15 12.61 9.17
C ILE A 158 16.47 13.40 10.44
N ILE A 159 15.55 13.40 11.42
CA ILE A 159 15.87 13.70 12.82
C ILE A 159 15.77 12.37 13.58
#